data_AF-A0A2E8F0P3-F1
#
_entry.id   AF-A0A2E8F0P3-F1
#
_cell.length_a   1.000
_cell.length_b   1.000
_cell.length_c   1.000
_cell.angle_alpha   90.00
_cell.angle_beta   90.00
_cell.angle_gamma   90.00
#
_symmetry.space_group_name_H-M   'P 1'
#
loop_
_entity.id
_entity.type
_entity.pdbx_description
1 polymer ?
#
loop_
_entity_poly.entity_id
_entity_poly.type
_entity_poly.pdbx_seq_one_letter_code
_entity_poly.pdbx_strand_id
1 'polypeptide(L)'
;MSDELTPLKISSSILADIYREARSAFPYECCGWLSGPKDGGEITLVRACENAQALGTHPTEAQRGAETAYVITGDDLLSLNHTLESDTPAKVIFHSHPNGRAYLSPTDREVATSPWGDGPAYPVQQLVVGIDGDRVVEAALFAWSDDEGGFVQIDRFDGADV
;
A
#
# COMPACT_ATOMS: atom_id res chain seq x y z
N MET A 1 -2.73 20.64 14.15
CA MET A 1 -1.83 19.65 13.53
C MET A 1 -2.78 18.77 12.74
N SER A 2 -2.94 19.03 11.44
CA SER A 2 -3.97 18.41 10.59
C SER A 2 -3.37 18.02 9.23
N ASP A 3 -2.07 17.71 9.22
CA ASP A 3 -1.32 17.37 7.99
C ASP A 3 -1.67 15.98 7.45
N GLU A 4 -2.31 15.11 8.22
CA GLU A 4 -2.47 13.67 7.90
C GLU A 4 -3.38 13.38 6.70
N LEU A 5 -4.33 14.25 6.37
CA LEU A 5 -5.26 14.02 5.25
C LEU A 5 -4.77 14.57 3.91
N THR A 6 -3.61 15.22 3.87
CA THR A 6 -3.11 15.82 2.62
C THR A 6 -2.57 14.72 1.69
N PRO A 7 -3.12 14.54 0.47
CA PRO A 7 -2.61 13.55 -0.46
C PRO A 7 -1.16 13.81 -0.86
N LEU A 8 -0.32 12.79 -0.78
CA LEU A 8 1.03 12.84 -1.32
C LEU A 8 0.96 12.90 -2.85
N LYS A 9 1.84 13.69 -3.46
CA LYS A 9 1.96 13.81 -4.92
C LYS A 9 2.64 12.56 -5.47
N ILE A 10 1.84 11.68 -6.05
CA ILE A 10 2.31 10.52 -6.79
C ILE A 10 2.29 10.88 -8.28
N SER A 11 3.45 10.90 -8.92
CA SER A 11 3.54 11.21 -10.35
C SER A 11 3.00 10.07 -11.21
N SER A 12 2.60 10.37 -12.44
CA SER A 12 2.10 9.35 -13.37
C SER A 12 3.14 8.28 -13.70
N SER A 13 4.44 8.61 -13.71
CA SER A 13 5.51 7.62 -13.89
C SER A 13 5.59 6.66 -12.71
N ILE A 14 5.47 7.16 -11.48
CA ILE A 14 5.46 6.34 -10.27
C ILE A 14 4.22 5.43 -10.24
N LEU A 15 3.03 5.97 -10.57
CA LEU A 15 1.82 5.15 -10.69
C LEU A 15 1.99 4.05 -11.74
N ALA A 16 2.59 4.37 -12.90
CA ALA A 16 2.84 3.38 -13.93
C ALA A 16 3.81 2.27 -13.47
N ASP A 17 4.82 2.61 -12.67
CA ASP A 17 5.73 1.62 -12.07
C ASP A 17 4.97 0.69 -11.11
N ILE A 18 4.17 1.25 -10.20
CA ILE A 18 3.31 0.48 -9.27
C ILE A 18 2.35 -0.44 -10.04
N TYR A 19 1.73 0.07 -11.10
CA TYR A 19 0.79 -0.69 -11.92
C TYR A 19 1.46 -1.86 -12.64
N ARG A 20 2.72 -1.70 -13.09
CA ARG A 20 3.49 -2.80 -13.68
C ARG A 20 3.87 -3.86 -12.64
N GLU A 21 4.21 -3.46 -11.42
CA GLU A 21 4.46 -4.40 -10.32
C GLU A 21 3.20 -5.22 -9.98
N ALA A 22 2.04 -4.55 -9.86
CA ALA A 22 0.76 -5.22 -9.65
C ALA A 22 0.42 -6.18 -10.80
N ARG A 23 0.68 -5.77 -12.04
CA ARG A 23 0.45 -6.63 -13.21
C ARG A 23 1.36 -7.85 -13.24
N SER A 24 2.63 -7.69 -12.87
CA SER A 24 3.59 -8.80 -12.81
C SER A 24 3.27 -9.80 -11.71
N ALA A 25 2.60 -9.37 -10.63
CA ALA A 25 2.22 -10.23 -9.52
C ALA A 25 0.87 -10.94 -9.72
N PHE A 26 -0.02 -10.41 -10.56
CA PHE A 26 -1.33 -10.98 -10.82
C PHE A 26 -1.24 -12.47 -11.24
N PRO A 27 -2.07 -13.39 -10.71
CA PRO A 27 -3.29 -13.16 -9.91
C PRO A 27 -3.08 -13.05 -8.39
N TYR A 28 -1.83 -12.97 -7.93
CA TYR A 28 -1.51 -12.78 -6.51
C TYR A 28 -1.51 -11.30 -6.13
N GLU A 29 -1.61 -11.03 -4.84
CA GLU A 29 -1.43 -9.68 -4.33
C GLU A 29 0.05 -9.30 -4.37
N CYS A 30 0.39 -8.09 -4.83
CA CYS A 30 1.69 -7.48 -4.56
C CYS A 30 1.58 -6.52 -3.38
N CYS A 31 2.68 -6.29 -2.69
CA CYS A 31 2.81 -5.19 -1.74
C CYS A 31 4.16 -4.50 -1.89
N GLY A 32 4.27 -3.31 -1.32
CA GLY A 32 5.49 -2.51 -1.37
C GLY A 32 5.31 -1.19 -0.65
N TRP A 33 6.29 -0.32 -0.78
CA TRP A 33 6.19 1.04 -0.29
C TRP A 33 6.76 2.06 -1.25
N LEU A 34 6.31 3.28 -1.07
CA LEU A 34 6.75 4.45 -1.80
C LEU A 34 7.50 5.37 -0.86
N SER A 35 8.62 5.90 -1.33
CA SER A 35 9.48 6.80 -0.57
C SER A 35 9.62 8.15 -1.26
N GLY A 36 9.88 9.17 -0.46
CA GLY A 36 10.08 10.54 -0.94
C GLY A 36 10.81 11.39 0.09
N PRO A 37 11.28 12.59 -0.28
CA PRO A 37 12.03 13.47 0.63
C PRO A 37 11.25 13.74 1.92
N LYS A 38 11.92 13.67 3.07
CA LYS A 38 11.29 13.83 4.40
C LYS A 38 10.40 15.08 4.49
N ASP A 39 10.94 16.22 4.07
CA ASP A 39 10.24 17.53 4.12
C ASP A 39 9.42 17.84 2.86
N GLY A 40 9.29 16.89 1.92
CA GLY A 40 8.57 17.06 0.66
C GLY A 40 7.25 16.29 0.60
N GLY A 41 6.25 16.83 -0.08
CA GLY A 41 4.97 16.15 -0.33
C GLY A 41 4.97 15.24 -1.56
N GLU A 42 6.13 14.87 -2.08
CA GLU A 42 6.28 14.15 -3.35
C GLU A 42 6.88 12.77 -3.17
N ILE A 43 6.39 11.81 -3.96
CA ILE A 43 6.94 10.46 -4.05
C ILE A 43 7.94 10.41 -5.20
N THR A 44 9.12 9.85 -4.93
CA THR A 44 10.22 9.78 -5.89
C THR A 44 10.70 8.35 -6.15
N LEU A 45 10.36 7.40 -5.27
CA LEU A 45 10.86 6.03 -5.33
C LEU A 45 9.74 5.01 -5.07
N VAL A 46 9.78 3.89 -5.78
CA VAL A 46 8.92 2.71 -5.58
C VAL A 46 9.81 1.54 -5.19
N ARG A 47 9.43 0.81 -4.15
CA ARG A 47 10.03 -0.49 -3.81
C ARG A 47 8.92 -1.52 -3.64
N ALA A 48 8.82 -2.46 -4.57
CA ALA A 48 8.02 -3.66 -4.40
C ALA A 48 8.70 -4.59 -3.39
N CYS A 49 7.92 -5.22 -2.52
CA CYS A 49 8.38 -6.30 -1.66
C CYS A 49 8.59 -7.57 -2.49
N GLU A 50 9.43 -8.48 -1.99
CA GLU A 50 9.48 -9.82 -2.56
C GLU A 50 8.16 -10.52 -2.22
N ASN A 51 7.42 -10.93 -3.25
CA ASN A 51 6.11 -11.54 -3.08
C ASN A 51 6.27 -12.92 -2.42
N ALA A 52 6.16 -12.97 -1.08
CA ALA A 52 6.28 -14.20 -0.31
C ALA A 52 5.22 -15.26 -0.70
N GLN A 53 4.14 -14.82 -1.36
CA GLN A 53 3.03 -15.66 -1.82
C GLN A 53 3.49 -16.45 -3.04
N ALA A 54 4.24 -15.82 -3.95
CA ALA A 54 4.90 -16.48 -5.07
C ALA A 54 6.05 -17.40 -4.63
N LEU A 55 6.71 -17.09 -3.51
CA LEU A 55 7.79 -17.90 -2.93
C LEU A 55 7.28 -19.06 -2.06
N GLY A 56 5.97 -19.17 -1.82
CA GLY A 56 5.38 -20.20 -0.96
C GLY A 56 5.80 -20.12 0.51
N THR A 57 6.40 -19.00 0.92
CA THR A 57 6.86 -18.71 2.29
C THR A 57 5.85 -17.85 3.05
N HIS A 58 4.71 -17.56 2.43
CA HIS A 58 3.60 -16.85 3.07
C HIS A 58 3.19 -17.54 4.38
N PRO A 59 3.27 -16.87 5.54
CA PRO A 59 2.83 -17.42 6.82
C PRO A 59 1.30 -17.53 6.95
N THR A 60 0.54 -17.30 5.88
CA THR A 60 -0.91 -17.47 5.90
C THR A 60 -1.27 -18.94 5.82
N GLU A 61 -1.86 -19.45 6.90
CA GLU A 61 -2.62 -20.69 6.91
C GLU A 61 -3.48 -20.80 5.65
N ALA A 62 -3.52 -21.99 5.06
CA ALA A 62 -4.20 -22.32 3.80
C ALA A 62 -5.74 -22.12 3.79
N GLN A 63 -6.30 -21.38 4.76
CA GLN A 63 -7.74 -21.17 4.96
C GLN A 63 -8.22 -19.72 4.83
N ARG A 64 -7.36 -18.74 4.56
CA ARG A 64 -7.82 -17.37 4.31
C ARG A 64 -8.21 -17.23 2.84
N GLY A 65 -9.47 -16.86 2.58
CA GLY A 65 -10.03 -16.70 1.23
C GLY A 65 -9.34 -15.60 0.43
N ALA A 66 -9.78 -15.36 -0.81
CA ALA A 66 -9.18 -14.46 -1.80
C ALA A 66 -9.00 -12.97 -1.39
N GLU A 67 -9.32 -12.61 -0.14
CA GLU A 67 -9.08 -11.32 0.52
C GLU A 67 -8.10 -11.54 1.68
N THR A 68 -6.95 -12.17 1.40
CA THR A 68 -5.85 -12.28 2.37
C THR A 68 -5.19 -10.93 2.51
N ALA A 69 -5.14 -10.34 3.70
CA ALA A 69 -4.30 -9.16 3.92
C ALA A 69 -2.88 -9.36 3.35
N TYR A 70 -2.36 -8.29 2.76
CA TYR A 70 -0.99 -8.24 2.28
C TYR A 70 -0.02 -8.60 3.40
N VAL A 71 0.97 -9.46 3.10
CA VAL A 71 2.02 -9.81 4.07
C VAL A 71 3.31 -9.12 3.65
N ILE A 72 3.70 -8.10 4.41
CA ILE A 72 5.08 -7.61 4.36
C ILE A 72 5.92 -8.60 5.16
N THR A 73 6.97 -9.14 4.53
CA THR A 73 7.88 -10.08 5.20
C THR A 73 8.62 -9.39 6.36
N GLY A 74 9.14 -10.15 7.33
CA GLY A 74 9.90 -9.58 8.44
C GLY A 74 11.08 -8.70 8.00
N ASP A 75 11.81 -9.12 6.97
CA ASP A 75 12.93 -8.36 6.39
C ASP A 75 12.47 -7.09 5.66
N ASP A 76 11.33 -7.13 4.98
CA ASP A 76 10.75 -5.96 4.33
C ASP A 76 10.19 -4.96 5.36
N LEU A 77 9.61 -5.43 6.48
CA LEU A 77 9.20 -4.58 7.59
C LEU A 77 10.39 -3.90 8.26
N LEU A 78 11.49 -4.63 8.48
CA LEU A 78 12.75 -4.07 8.98
C LEU A 78 13.30 -3.00 8.04
N SER A 79 13.31 -3.28 6.73
CA SER A 79 13.76 -2.34 5.70
C SER A 79 12.88 -1.10 5.65
N LEU A 80 11.55 -1.25 5.69
CA LEU A 80 10.59 -0.16 5.78
C LEU A 80 10.86 0.69 7.01
N ASN A 81 10.99 0.07 8.19
CA ASN A 81 11.25 0.77 9.44
C ASN A 81 12.56 1.56 9.39
N HIS A 82 13.62 0.99 8.80
CA HIS A 82 14.90 1.69 8.60
C HIS A 82 14.74 2.92 7.70
N THR A 83 13.85 2.87 6.70
CA THR A 83 13.62 4.05 5.85
C THR A 83 12.98 5.20 6.60
N LEU A 84 12.12 4.94 7.60
CA LEU A 84 11.37 5.98 8.32
C LEU A 84 12.28 7.01 9.02
N GLU A 85 13.50 6.61 9.36
CA GLU A 85 14.50 7.47 10.00
C GLU A 85 15.46 8.15 8.99
N SER A 86 15.34 7.86 7.69
CA SER A 86 16.20 8.39 6.64
C SER A 86 15.74 9.74 6.07
N ASP A 87 16.53 10.33 5.18
CA ASP A 87 16.16 11.54 4.42
C ASP A 87 15.08 11.29 3.36
N THR A 88 14.86 10.02 3.00
CA THR A 88 13.84 9.59 2.03
C THR A 88 12.95 8.49 2.62
N PRO A 89 12.12 8.80 3.64
CA PRO A 89 11.34 7.79 4.34
C PRO A 89 10.26 7.17 3.46
N ALA A 90 9.83 5.96 3.82
CA ALA A 90 8.57 5.41 3.35
C ALA A 90 7.42 6.34 3.79
N LYS A 91 6.56 6.70 2.84
CA LYS A 91 5.42 7.60 3.05
C LYS A 91 4.09 6.98 2.66
N VAL A 92 4.12 5.94 1.82
CA VAL A 92 2.94 5.19 1.39
C VAL A 92 3.28 3.71 1.41
N ILE A 93 2.42 2.88 1.99
CA ILE A 93 2.41 1.44 1.74
C ILE A 93 1.37 1.18 0.66
N PHE A 94 1.70 0.34 -0.33
CA PHE A 94 0.75 -0.04 -1.36
C PHE A 94 0.57 -1.55 -1.44
N HIS A 95 -0.61 -1.96 -1.87
CA HIS A 95 -0.91 -3.34 -2.22
C HIS A 95 -1.96 -3.45 -3.32
N SER A 96 -2.00 -4.58 -4.01
CA SER A 96 -2.96 -4.81 -5.10
C SER A 96 -4.05 -5.81 -4.72
N HIS A 97 -5.29 -5.53 -5.11
CA HIS A 97 -6.41 -6.45 -5.02
C HIS A 97 -6.72 -7.06 -6.40
N PRO A 98 -6.59 -8.40 -6.58
CA PRO A 98 -6.86 -9.10 -7.85
C PRO A 98 -8.36 -9.26 -8.14
N ASN A 99 -9.21 -8.44 -7.51
CA ASN A 99 -10.66 -8.42 -7.69
C ASN A 99 -11.15 -7.19 -8.48
N GLY A 100 -10.23 -6.38 -9.01
CA GLY A 100 -10.51 -5.19 -9.80
C GLY A 100 -10.99 -3.97 -9.02
N ARG A 101 -10.95 -3.97 -7.68
CA ARG A 101 -11.47 -2.86 -6.85
C ARG A 101 -10.42 -2.31 -5.89
N ALA A 102 -10.31 -0.99 -5.82
CA ALA A 102 -9.40 -0.30 -4.90
C ALA A 102 -10.13 0.16 -3.63
N TYR A 103 -10.09 -0.67 -2.59
CA TYR A 103 -10.68 -0.37 -1.29
C TYR A 103 -9.82 -0.94 -0.16
N LEU A 104 -9.81 -0.29 1.01
CA LEU A 104 -9.30 -0.92 2.23
C LEU A 104 -10.34 -1.88 2.80
N SER A 105 -10.04 -3.17 2.77
CA SER A 105 -10.85 -4.22 3.41
C SER A 105 -10.80 -4.09 4.94
N PRO A 106 -11.73 -4.73 5.68
CA PRO A 106 -11.64 -4.79 7.14
C PRO A 106 -10.30 -5.35 7.64
N THR A 107 -9.72 -6.33 6.94
CA THR A 107 -8.43 -6.93 7.30
C THR A 107 -7.28 -5.98 7.01
N ASP A 108 -7.30 -5.23 5.89
CA ASP A 108 -6.27 -4.22 5.60
C ASP A 108 -6.27 -3.12 6.66
N ARG A 109 -7.46 -2.69 7.09
CA ARG A 109 -7.61 -1.70 8.17
C ARG A 109 -7.03 -2.22 9.47
N GLU A 110 -7.30 -3.48 9.83
CA GLU A 110 -6.75 -4.10 11.04
C GLU A 110 -5.22 -4.14 10.99
N VAL A 111 -4.63 -4.55 9.86
CA VAL A 111 -3.16 -4.61 9.68
C VAL A 111 -2.52 -3.22 9.65
N ALA A 112 -3.17 -2.24 9.02
CA ALA A 112 -2.67 -0.88 8.93
C ALA A 112 -2.87 -0.07 10.22
N THR A 113 -3.66 -0.56 11.18
CA THR A 113 -3.95 0.11 12.46
C THR A 113 -3.06 -0.46 13.57
N SER A 114 -2.65 0.41 14.48
CA SER A 114 -1.97 0.04 15.72
C SER A 114 -2.76 -1.05 16.47
N PRO A 115 -2.10 -2.05 17.09
CA PRO A 115 -2.75 -3.03 17.96
C PRO A 115 -3.52 -2.40 19.13
N TRP A 116 -3.17 -1.16 19.51
CA TRP A 116 -3.84 -0.40 20.57
C TRP A 116 -5.00 0.46 20.05
N GLY A 117 -5.22 0.51 18.73
CA GLY A 117 -6.33 1.24 18.09
C GLY A 117 -6.24 2.76 18.20
N ASP A 118 -5.07 3.29 18.55
CA ASP A 118 -4.80 4.69 18.84
C ASP A 118 -4.21 5.47 17.65
N GLY A 119 -4.03 4.81 16.51
CA GLY A 119 -3.41 5.40 15.33
C GLY A 119 -3.06 4.36 14.28
N PRO A 120 -2.40 4.77 13.18
CA PRO A 120 -1.90 3.85 12.19
C PRO A 120 -0.69 3.08 12.73
N ALA A 121 -0.47 1.85 12.25
CA ALA A 121 0.69 1.02 12.63
C ALA A 121 2.01 1.67 12.20
N TYR A 122 1.99 2.39 11.07
CA TYR A 122 3.08 3.20 10.57
C TYR A 122 2.55 4.58 10.16
N PRO A 123 3.33 5.66 10.32
CA PRO A 123 2.91 7.01 9.94
C PRO A 123 2.98 7.21 8.41
N VAL A 124 2.22 6.41 7.67
CA VAL A 124 2.21 6.34 6.20
C VAL A 124 0.77 6.27 5.67
N GLN A 125 0.57 6.75 4.45
CA GLN A 125 -0.68 6.57 3.71
C GLN A 125 -0.77 5.15 3.14
N GLN A 126 -1.98 4.70 2.79
CA GLN A 126 -2.23 3.38 2.21
C GLN A 126 -2.75 3.54 0.78
N LEU A 127 -2.14 2.89 -0.20
CA LEU A 127 -2.56 2.91 -1.60
C LEU A 127 -3.01 1.51 -2.02
N VAL A 128 -4.29 1.36 -2.39
CA VAL A 128 -4.82 0.09 -2.89
C VAL A 128 -4.96 0.16 -4.40
N VAL A 129 -4.47 -0.84 -5.12
CA VAL A 129 -4.55 -0.96 -6.57
C VAL A 129 -5.53 -2.07 -6.94
N GLY A 130 -6.66 -1.72 -7.57
CA GLY A 130 -7.60 -2.69 -8.11
C GLY A 130 -7.14 -3.17 -9.48
N ILE A 131 -6.86 -4.46 -9.63
CA ILE A 131 -6.41 -5.08 -10.88
C ILE A 131 -7.27 -6.29 -11.22
N ASP A 132 -7.55 -6.48 -12.51
CA ASP A 132 -8.25 -7.65 -13.03
C ASP A 132 -7.40 -8.41 -14.06
N GLY A 133 -8.01 -9.39 -14.72
CA GLY A 133 -7.33 -10.23 -15.72
C GLY A 133 -6.80 -9.45 -16.92
N ASP A 134 -7.34 -8.27 -17.21
CA ASP A 134 -7.06 -7.50 -18.42
C ASP A 134 -6.21 -6.27 -18.13
N ARG A 135 -6.46 -5.54 -17.03
CA ARG A 135 -5.84 -4.24 -16.76
C ARG A 135 -5.83 -3.86 -15.28
N VAL A 136 -5.09 -2.79 -14.95
CA VAL A 136 -5.34 -2.04 -13.72
C VAL A 136 -6.60 -1.22 -13.91
N VAL A 137 -7.57 -1.40 -13.01
CA VAL A 137 -8.90 -0.79 -13.07
C VAL A 137 -8.87 0.59 -12.42
N GLU A 138 -8.35 0.68 -11.21
CA GLU A 138 -8.30 1.91 -10.40
C GLU A 138 -7.26 1.79 -9.29
N ALA A 139 -6.88 2.93 -8.70
CA ALA A 139 -6.17 2.95 -7.43
C ALA A 139 -6.77 3.99 -6.48
N ALA A 140 -6.74 3.73 -5.18
CA ALA A 140 -7.32 4.60 -4.16
C ALA A 140 -6.33 4.80 -3.02
N LEU A 141 -6.15 6.07 -2.63
CA LEU A 141 -5.25 6.49 -1.56
C LEU A 141 -6.05 6.79 -0.30
N PHE A 142 -5.54 6.32 0.82
CA PHE A 142 -6.17 6.45 2.12
C PHE A 142 -5.18 7.01 3.13
N ALA A 143 -5.67 7.82 4.05
CA ALA A 143 -4.91 8.32 5.18
C ALA A 143 -5.68 8.16 6.48
N TRP A 144 -4.95 8.10 7.59
CA TRP A 144 -5.53 8.09 8.92
C TRP A 144 -6.21 9.42 9.22
N SER A 145 -7.40 9.34 9.82
CA SER A 145 -8.14 10.47 10.35
C SER A 145 -8.36 10.25 11.84
N ASP A 146 -7.82 11.15 12.67
CA ASP A 146 -8.09 11.14 14.11
C ASP A 146 -9.57 11.42 14.42
N ASP A 147 -10.22 12.25 13.59
CA ASP A 147 -11.64 12.60 13.76
C ASP A 147 -12.54 11.38 13.52
N GLU A 148 -12.23 10.56 12.51
CA GLU A 148 -12.98 9.34 12.18
C GLU A 148 -12.43 8.10 12.90
N GLY A 149 -11.30 8.21 13.60
CA GLY A 149 -10.61 7.09 14.26
C GLY A 149 -10.23 5.97 13.29
N GLY A 150 -9.85 6.30 12.05
CA GLY A 150 -9.61 5.30 11.03
C GLY A 150 -9.15 5.84 9.68
N PHE A 151 -8.81 4.92 8.78
CA PHE A 151 -8.44 5.27 7.41
C PHE A 151 -9.64 5.72 6.57
N VAL A 152 -9.50 6.88 5.95
CA VAL A 152 -10.46 7.49 5.01
C VAL A 152 -9.82 7.65 3.64
N GLN A 153 -10.62 7.51 2.57
CA GLN A 153 -10.13 7.73 1.22
C GLN A 153 -9.89 9.22 1.01
N ILE A 154 -8.69 9.60 0.58
CA ILE A 154 -8.29 10.99 0.35
C ILE A 154 -7.99 11.30 -1.12
N ASP A 155 -7.72 10.29 -1.94
CA ASP A 155 -7.51 10.46 -3.37
C ASP A 155 -7.87 9.20 -4.17
N ARG A 156 -8.03 9.35 -5.49
CA ARG A 156 -8.27 8.25 -6.43
C ARG A 156 -7.56 8.52 -7.76
N PHE A 157 -6.98 7.47 -8.31
CA PHE A 157 -6.27 7.49 -9.58
C PHE A 157 -6.95 6.55 -10.58
N ASP A 158 -6.97 6.98 -11.84
CA ASP A 158 -7.43 6.14 -12.94
C ASP A 158 -6.46 4.97 -13.13
N GLY A 159 -7.02 3.81 -13.50
CA GLY A 159 -6.23 2.64 -13.89
C GLY A 159 -5.59 2.80 -15.28
N ALA A 160 -4.79 1.82 -15.66
CA ALA A 160 -4.09 1.79 -16.94
C ALA A 160 -4.08 0.40 -17.57
N ASP A 161 -4.00 0.37 -18.90
CA ASP A 161 -3.75 -0.85 -19.67
C ASP A 161 -2.24 -1.13 -19.66
N VAL A 162 -1.80 -1.96 -18.71
CA VAL A 162 -0.39 -2.34 -18.47
C VAL A 162 -0.20 -3.86 -18.44
#